data_AF-A0AAW5QQQ6-F1
#
_entry.id   AF-A0AAW5QQQ6-F1
#
_cell.length_a   1.000
_cell.length_b   1.000
_cell.length_c   1.000
_cell.angle_alpha   90.00
_cell.angle_beta   90.00
_cell.angle_gamma   90.00
#
_symmetry.space_group_name_H-M   'P 1'
#
loop_
_entity.id
_entity.type
_entity.pdbx_description
1 polymer ?
#
loop_
_entity_poly.entity_id
_entity_poly.type
_entity_poly.pdbx_seq_one_letter_code
_entity_poly.pdbx_strand_id
1 'polypeptide(L)'
;MIARITRGHPYRHVMGFEAGEQRRADKDALFNTDRRTGEYPLIDWGWSRADAIDYTRSILGTSVGKSACTFCPFSFANKSSRAENFARYAEAPEVGARTLLMEHLALALNPAQGLVGGRRLIEMLREHQLDNVLDAFEAILESHEHAIYEIRRILRPRKTDPTKLGNAARSVRIRGRGSRASMHNILGRLATDGAAQNKVRPDLGDDGILRVYQHERGPVFPTVERYFVVAPALALPKEHANFDQWWTQALAAEAMQPAA
;
A
#
# COMPACT_ATOMS: atom_id res chain seq x y z
N MET A 1 -0.29 27.63 -8.04
CA MET A 1 -1.46 27.22 -8.85
C MET A 1 -2.70 28.07 -8.54
N ILE A 2 -3.17 28.17 -7.28
CA ILE A 2 -4.32 29.03 -6.89
C ILE A 2 -4.02 30.53 -7.03
N ALA A 3 -2.89 31.03 -6.50
CA ALA A 3 -2.53 32.45 -6.58
C ALA A 3 -2.44 32.99 -8.02
N ARG A 4 -2.15 32.11 -9.00
CA ARG A 4 -2.15 32.45 -10.43
C ARG A 4 -3.58 32.65 -10.97
N ILE A 5 -4.53 31.85 -10.48
CA ILE A 5 -5.95 31.92 -10.87
C ILE A 5 -6.60 33.13 -10.22
N THR A 6 -6.36 33.36 -8.93
CA THR A 6 -6.99 34.45 -8.17
C THR A 6 -6.26 35.78 -8.31
N ARG A 7 -5.04 35.80 -8.87
CA ARG A 7 -4.17 36.98 -9.00
C ARG A 7 -3.98 37.75 -7.68
N GLY A 8 -4.03 37.03 -6.55
CA GLY A 8 -3.92 37.62 -5.22
C GLY A 8 -5.21 38.21 -4.65
N HIS A 9 -6.32 38.18 -5.39
CA HIS A 9 -7.63 38.59 -4.88
C HIS A 9 -8.19 37.55 -3.89
N PRO A 10 -9.03 38.00 -2.94
CA PRO A 10 -9.81 37.11 -2.08
C PRO A 10 -10.68 36.15 -2.90
N TYR A 11 -10.85 34.93 -2.40
CA TYR A 11 -11.66 33.90 -3.03
C TYR A 11 -12.42 33.05 -2.01
N ARG A 12 -13.50 32.46 -2.50
CA ARG A 12 -14.34 31.50 -1.80
C ARG A 12 -13.86 30.09 -2.12
N HIS A 13 -13.63 29.28 -1.09
CA HIS A 13 -13.26 27.87 -1.21
C HIS A 13 -14.48 27.02 -0.84
N VAL A 14 -15.32 26.76 -1.84
CA VAL A 14 -16.58 26.04 -1.64
C VAL A 14 -16.33 24.53 -1.63
N MET A 15 -16.67 23.86 -0.53
CA MET A 15 -16.54 22.41 -0.36
C MET A 15 -17.89 21.74 -0.10
N GLY A 16 -18.13 20.61 -0.77
CA GLY A 16 -19.35 19.81 -0.60
C GLY A 16 -19.27 18.81 0.55
N PHE A 17 -18.93 19.27 1.77
CA PHE A 17 -19.07 18.45 2.98
C PHE A 17 -20.55 18.35 3.34
N GLU A 18 -21.08 17.14 3.57
CA GLU A 18 -22.48 16.95 3.96
C GLU A 18 -22.70 17.25 5.44
N ALA A 19 -23.96 17.38 5.88
CA ALA A 19 -24.33 17.78 7.24
C ALA A 19 -23.66 16.97 8.36
N GLY A 20 -23.40 15.68 8.15
CA GLY A 20 -22.67 14.80 9.07
C GLY A 20 -21.14 15.01 9.10
N GLU A 21 -20.57 15.82 8.21
CA GLU A 21 -19.13 16.02 8.04
C GLU A 21 -18.62 17.32 8.67
N GLN A 22 -19.32 17.91 9.65
CA GLN A 22 -18.95 19.17 10.32
C GLN A 22 -17.47 19.27 10.71
N ARG A 23 -16.90 18.20 11.26
CA ARG A 23 -15.47 18.17 11.66
C ARG A 23 -14.51 18.46 10.50
N ARG A 24 -14.88 18.11 9.27
CA ARG A 24 -14.08 18.41 8.07
C ARG A 24 -14.18 19.89 7.71
N ALA A 25 -15.36 20.48 7.81
CA ALA A 25 -15.57 21.91 7.63
C ALA A 25 -14.80 22.72 8.69
N ASP A 26 -14.87 22.33 9.97
CA ASP A 26 -14.12 23.00 11.04
C ASP A 26 -12.61 22.97 10.77
N LYS A 27 -12.09 21.80 10.36
CA LYS A 27 -10.68 21.64 10.01
C LYS A 27 -10.29 22.45 8.79
N ASP A 28 -11.13 22.51 7.75
CA ASP A 28 -10.89 23.32 6.57
C ASP A 28 -10.88 24.83 6.90
N ALA A 29 -11.77 25.26 7.81
CA ALA A 29 -11.88 26.65 8.24
C ALA A 29 -10.62 27.14 8.96
N LEU A 30 -9.83 26.25 9.58
CA LEU A 30 -8.52 26.60 10.17
C LEU A 30 -7.52 27.13 9.13
N PHE A 31 -7.74 26.86 7.84
CA PHE A 31 -6.91 27.37 6.75
C PHE A 31 -7.44 28.68 6.16
N ASN A 32 -8.48 29.28 6.74
CA ASN A 32 -8.98 30.57 6.31
C ASN A 32 -7.96 31.69 6.55
N THR A 33 -7.98 32.66 5.66
CA THR A 33 -7.10 33.85 5.67
C THR A 33 -7.88 35.02 5.08
N ASP A 34 -7.32 36.23 5.11
CA ASP A 34 -7.89 37.41 4.44
C ASP A 34 -8.16 37.20 2.94
N ARG A 35 -7.51 36.20 2.33
CA ARG A 35 -7.67 35.86 0.91
C ARG A 35 -8.49 34.60 0.67
N ARG A 36 -8.72 33.75 1.67
CA ARG A 36 -9.41 32.45 1.51
C ARG A 36 -10.51 32.33 2.55
N THR A 37 -11.74 32.19 2.10
CA THR A 37 -12.88 31.89 2.98
C THR A 37 -13.51 30.56 2.57
N GLY A 38 -13.48 29.57 3.47
CA GLY A 38 -14.18 28.29 3.30
C GLY A 38 -15.68 28.46 3.41
N GLU A 39 -16.42 27.77 2.53
CA GLU A 39 -17.89 27.75 2.52
C GLU A 39 -18.42 26.32 2.31
N TYR A 40 -19.49 25.97 3.03
CA TYR A 40 -19.97 24.59 3.15
C TYR A 40 -21.48 24.46 2.91
N PRO A 41 -21.98 24.71 1.69
CA PRO A 41 -23.42 24.85 1.44
C PRO A 41 -24.27 23.65 1.82
N LEU A 42 -23.76 22.41 1.68
CA LEU A 42 -24.55 21.23 2.04
C LEU A 42 -24.75 21.10 3.56
N ILE A 43 -23.81 21.60 4.37
CA ILE A 43 -24.01 21.71 5.82
C ILE A 43 -25.05 22.79 6.11
N ASP A 44 -24.91 23.96 5.48
CA ASP A 44 -25.82 25.10 5.69
C ASP A 44 -27.27 24.76 5.31
N TRP A 45 -27.45 23.93 4.28
CA TRP A 45 -28.76 23.44 3.85
C TRP A 45 -29.29 22.27 4.69
N GLY A 46 -28.48 21.72 5.60
CA GLY A 46 -28.81 20.53 6.36
C GLY A 46 -28.89 19.25 5.52
N TRP A 47 -28.22 19.23 4.36
CA TRP A 47 -28.25 18.10 3.43
C TRP A 47 -27.34 16.98 3.90
N SER A 48 -27.94 15.82 4.12
CA SER A 48 -27.22 14.56 4.28
C SER A 48 -26.68 14.06 2.94
N ARG A 49 -25.85 13.01 3.00
CA ARG A 49 -25.45 12.26 1.81
C ARG A 49 -26.65 11.76 0.99
N ALA A 50 -27.73 11.33 1.64
CA ALA A 50 -28.90 10.82 0.95
C ALA A 50 -29.59 11.94 0.14
N ASP A 51 -29.75 13.12 0.74
CA ASP A 51 -30.35 14.29 0.08
C ASP A 51 -29.55 14.69 -1.17
N ALA A 52 -28.22 14.71 -1.07
CA ALA A 52 -27.36 15.00 -2.22
C ALA A 52 -27.50 13.95 -3.34
N ILE A 53 -27.64 12.67 -2.99
CA ILE A 53 -27.85 11.58 -3.97
C ILE A 53 -29.22 11.71 -4.65
N ASP A 54 -30.27 11.96 -3.87
CA ASP A 54 -31.64 12.06 -4.39
C ASP A 54 -31.81 13.31 -5.25
N TYR A 55 -31.23 14.44 -4.84
CA TYR A 55 -31.17 15.64 -5.69
C TYR A 55 -30.45 15.35 -7.00
N THR A 56 -29.27 14.72 -6.95
CA THR A 56 -28.53 14.39 -8.18
C THR A 56 -29.33 13.44 -9.08
N ARG A 57 -30.01 12.45 -8.51
CA ARG A 57 -30.91 11.54 -9.26
C ARG A 57 -32.07 12.29 -9.90
N SER A 58 -32.67 13.25 -9.19
CA SER A 58 -33.79 14.04 -9.72
C SER A 58 -33.40 14.87 -10.94
N ILE A 59 -32.14 15.31 -11.03
CA ILE A 59 -31.61 16.11 -12.13
C ILE A 59 -31.11 15.23 -13.29
N LEU A 60 -30.38 14.15 -12.98
CA LEU A 60 -29.71 13.31 -13.99
C LEU A 60 -30.54 12.11 -14.44
N GLY A 61 -31.66 11.82 -13.77
CA GLY A 61 -32.44 10.58 -13.96
C GLY A 61 -31.77 9.32 -13.42
N THR A 62 -30.53 9.41 -12.93
CA THR A 62 -29.76 8.29 -12.36
C THR A 62 -28.91 8.73 -11.17
N SER A 63 -28.57 7.77 -10.31
CA SER A 63 -27.73 8.03 -9.14
C SER A 63 -26.25 8.06 -9.53
N VAL A 64 -25.50 9.02 -8.99
CA VAL A 64 -24.04 9.04 -9.11
C VAL A 64 -23.40 8.23 -7.98
N GLY A 65 -22.53 7.30 -8.35
CA GLY A 65 -21.74 6.52 -7.39
C GLY A 65 -20.73 7.39 -6.63
N LYS A 66 -20.15 6.86 -5.55
CA LYS A 66 -19.03 7.52 -4.87
C LYS A 66 -17.88 7.74 -5.84
N SER A 67 -17.41 8.99 -5.95
CA SER A 67 -16.16 9.33 -6.63
C SER A 67 -14.98 8.85 -5.79
N ALA A 68 -14.56 7.60 -6.01
CA ALA A 68 -13.36 7.03 -5.43
C ALA A 68 -12.62 6.24 -6.50
N CYS A 69 -11.28 6.16 -6.40
CA CYS A 69 -10.52 5.25 -7.24
C CYS A 69 -11.12 3.84 -7.06
N THR A 70 -11.56 3.24 -8.16
CA THR A 70 -12.34 1.99 -8.15
C THR A 70 -11.57 0.84 -7.49
N PHE A 71 -10.25 0.89 -7.55
CA PHE A 71 -9.32 -0.10 -7.02
C PHE A 71 -8.61 0.32 -5.72
N CYS A 72 -9.05 1.38 -5.02
CA CYS A 72 -8.36 1.87 -3.82
C CYS A 72 -8.51 0.90 -2.63
N PRO A 73 -7.41 0.32 -2.09
CA PRO A 73 -7.51 -0.58 -0.94
C PRO A 73 -7.95 0.14 0.35
N PHE A 74 -7.72 1.45 0.46
CA PHE A 74 -8.12 2.24 1.63
C PHE A 74 -9.63 2.50 1.70
N SER A 75 -10.37 2.22 0.63
CA SER A 75 -11.84 2.30 0.65
C SER A 75 -12.48 1.22 1.55
N PHE A 76 -11.72 0.20 1.98
CA PHE A 76 -12.18 -0.85 2.89
C PHE A 76 -12.21 -0.46 4.38
N ALA A 77 -11.87 0.79 4.71
CA ALA A 77 -11.71 1.24 6.10
C ALA A 77 -12.99 1.14 6.96
N ASN A 78 -14.19 1.26 6.38
CA ASN A 78 -15.46 1.17 7.11
C ASN A 78 -16.42 0.12 6.50
N LYS A 79 -17.36 -0.39 7.31
CA LYS A 79 -18.25 -1.52 6.94
C LYS A 79 -19.13 -1.22 5.72
N SER A 80 -19.70 -0.02 5.62
CA SER A 80 -20.56 0.38 4.49
C SER A 80 -19.79 0.43 3.18
N SER A 81 -18.61 1.05 3.16
CA SER A 81 -17.75 1.08 1.98
C SER A 81 -17.25 -0.31 1.57
N ARG A 82 -17.01 -1.22 2.53
CA ARG A 82 -16.65 -2.61 2.21
C ARG A 82 -17.73 -3.33 1.42
N ALA A 83 -18.99 -3.24 1.86
CA ALA A 83 -20.10 -3.89 1.17
C ALA A 83 -20.25 -3.36 -0.27
N GLU A 84 -20.16 -2.04 -0.45
CA GLU A 84 -20.20 -1.40 -1.77
C GLU A 84 -19.04 -1.86 -2.68
N ASN A 85 -17.83 -2.02 -2.13
CA ASN A 85 -16.70 -2.53 -2.90
C ASN A 85 -16.87 -3.99 -3.31
N PHE A 86 -17.39 -4.85 -2.43
CA PHE A 86 -17.64 -6.24 -2.80
C PHE A 86 -18.72 -6.36 -3.88
N ALA A 87 -19.80 -5.58 -3.79
CA ALA A 87 -20.79 -5.51 -4.86
C ALA A 87 -20.15 -5.08 -6.19
N ARG A 88 -19.31 -4.04 -6.17
CA ARG A 88 -18.54 -3.62 -7.34
C ARG A 88 -17.62 -4.71 -7.87
N TYR A 89 -16.95 -5.46 -7.00
CA TYR A 89 -16.04 -6.52 -7.43
C TYR A 89 -16.78 -7.73 -7.99
N ALA A 90 -17.98 -8.01 -7.50
CA ALA A 90 -18.84 -9.04 -8.10
C ALA A 90 -19.26 -8.64 -9.54
N GLU A 91 -19.58 -7.36 -9.76
CA GLU A 91 -19.96 -6.82 -11.08
C GLU A 91 -18.76 -6.64 -12.03
N ALA A 92 -17.60 -6.27 -11.48
CA ALA A 92 -16.39 -5.93 -12.23
C ALA A 92 -15.14 -6.57 -11.57
N PRO A 93 -14.92 -7.88 -11.78
CA PRO A 93 -13.88 -8.64 -11.07
C PRO A 93 -12.45 -8.14 -11.30
N GLU A 94 -12.18 -7.59 -12.48
CA GLU A 94 -10.89 -7.01 -12.85
C GLU A 94 -10.51 -5.81 -11.97
N VAL A 95 -11.50 -5.09 -11.42
CA VAL A 95 -11.26 -4.00 -10.47
C VAL A 95 -10.75 -4.56 -9.14
N GLY A 96 -11.41 -5.62 -8.63
CA GLY A 96 -10.99 -6.31 -7.42
C GLY A 96 -9.61 -6.94 -7.57
N ALA A 97 -9.35 -7.55 -8.73
CA ALA A 97 -8.07 -8.17 -9.06
C ALA A 97 -6.92 -7.15 -9.08
N ARG A 98 -7.17 -5.93 -9.60
CA ARG A 98 -6.19 -4.82 -9.54
C ARG A 98 -5.91 -4.36 -8.12
N THR A 99 -6.93 -4.29 -7.25
CA THR A 99 -6.71 -3.97 -5.84
C THR A 99 -5.89 -5.07 -5.15
N LEU A 100 -6.20 -6.33 -5.42
CA LEU A 100 -5.45 -7.46 -4.88
C LEU A 100 -4.00 -7.49 -5.39
N LEU A 101 -3.77 -7.17 -6.66
CA LEU A 101 -2.43 -7.01 -7.23
C LEU A 101 -1.60 -5.95 -6.47
N MET A 102 -2.21 -4.80 -6.13
CA MET A 102 -1.53 -3.77 -5.36
C MET A 102 -1.12 -4.28 -3.97
N GLU A 103 -2.00 -4.98 -3.27
CA GLU A 103 -1.68 -5.54 -1.95
C GLU A 103 -0.65 -6.67 -2.06
N HIS A 104 -0.77 -7.55 -3.06
CA HIS A 104 0.19 -8.63 -3.32
C HIS A 104 1.60 -8.07 -3.54
N LEU A 105 1.74 -7.03 -4.37
CA LEU A 105 3.03 -6.38 -4.60
C LEU A 105 3.54 -5.69 -3.33
N ALA A 106 2.67 -5.01 -2.58
CA ALA A 106 3.04 -4.40 -1.30
C ALA A 106 3.56 -5.43 -0.29
N LEU A 107 2.91 -6.59 -0.23
CA LEU A 107 3.30 -7.70 0.65
C LEU A 107 4.60 -8.34 0.22
N ALA A 108 4.76 -8.64 -1.06
CA ALA A 108 6.01 -9.18 -1.59
C ALA A 108 7.18 -8.28 -1.20
N LEU A 109 7.03 -6.97 -1.41
CA LEU A 109 8.05 -6.00 -1.05
C LEU A 109 8.14 -5.73 0.44
N ASN A 110 7.12 -5.98 1.27
CA ASN A 110 7.12 -5.78 2.72
C ASN A 110 6.05 -6.67 3.40
N PRO A 111 6.42 -7.79 4.05
CA PRO A 111 5.44 -8.72 4.65
C PRO A 111 4.54 -8.07 5.73
N ALA A 112 5.04 -7.02 6.38
CA ALA A 112 4.29 -6.28 7.39
C ALA A 112 3.28 -5.27 6.81
N GLN A 113 3.21 -5.08 5.49
CA GLN A 113 2.42 -4.02 4.86
C GLN A 113 1.17 -4.55 4.17
N GLY A 114 0.16 -4.88 4.97
CA GLY A 114 -1.21 -4.99 4.46
C GLY A 114 -1.75 -3.63 4.05
N LEU A 115 -2.50 -3.56 2.96
CA LEU A 115 -3.13 -2.32 2.51
C LEU A 115 -4.56 -2.18 3.05
N VAL A 116 -5.21 -3.31 3.39
CA VAL A 116 -6.46 -3.30 4.14
C VAL A 116 -6.15 -3.34 5.64
N GLY A 117 -6.69 -2.39 6.40
CA GLY A 117 -6.41 -2.27 7.83
C GLY A 117 -6.83 -3.51 8.62
N GLY A 118 -5.85 -4.21 9.20
CA GLY A 118 -6.06 -5.34 10.11
C GLY A 118 -6.44 -6.67 9.45
N ARG A 119 -6.52 -6.74 8.11
CA ARG A 119 -6.94 -7.94 7.36
C ARG A 119 -6.21 -8.02 6.01
N ARG A 120 -6.16 -9.19 5.38
CA ARG A 120 -5.75 -9.32 3.98
C ARG A 120 -6.96 -9.28 3.07
N LEU A 121 -6.86 -8.59 1.93
CA LEU A 121 -7.92 -8.57 0.94
C LEU A 121 -8.22 -9.97 0.41
N ILE A 122 -7.18 -10.81 0.21
CA ILE A 122 -7.38 -12.18 -0.28
C ILE A 122 -8.25 -13.02 0.65
N GLU A 123 -8.09 -12.87 1.97
CA GLU A 123 -8.92 -13.55 2.97
C GLU A 123 -10.37 -13.08 2.86
N MET A 124 -10.56 -11.76 2.74
CA MET A 124 -11.87 -11.16 2.63
C MET A 124 -12.59 -11.57 1.34
N LEU A 125 -11.89 -11.67 0.21
CA LEU A 125 -12.46 -12.14 -1.05
C LEU A 125 -12.92 -13.60 -0.95
N ARG A 126 -12.13 -14.46 -0.30
CA ARG A 126 -12.48 -15.87 -0.05
C ARG A 126 -13.70 -16.00 0.86
N GLU A 127 -13.76 -15.24 1.94
CA GLU A 127 -14.93 -15.22 2.84
C GLU A 127 -16.22 -14.81 2.12
N HIS A 128 -16.11 -13.88 1.17
CA HIS A 128 -17.22 -13.41 0.36
C HIS A 128 -17.45 -14.24 -0.91
N GLN A 129 -16.71 -15.34 -1.11
CA GLN A 129 -16.83 -16.26 -2.26
C GLN A 129 -16.74 -15.53 -3.61
N LEU A 130 -15.84 -14.53 -3.69
CA LEU A 130 -15.57 -13.78 -4.91
C LEU A 130 -14.52 -14.48 -5.77
N ASP A 131 -14.78 -15.74 -6.13
CA ASP A 131 -13.84 -16.60 -6.85
C ASP A 131 -13.49 -16.03 -8.23
N ASN A 132 -14.45 -15.38 -8.89
CA ASN A 132 -14.23 -14.67 -10.15
C ASN A 132 -13.17 -13.55 -10.06
N VAL A 133 -13.04 -12.91 -8.89
CA VAL A 133 -11.98 -11.91 -8.63
C VAL A 133 -10.63 -12.61 -8.47
N LEU A 134 -10.60 -13.78 -7.82
CA LEU A 134 -9.39 -14.57 -7.63
C LEU A 134 -8.89 -15.14 -8.98
N ASP A 135 -9.79 -15.61 -9.83
CA ASP A 135 -9.48 -16.05 -11.19
C ASP A 135 -8.93 -14.91 -12.04
N ALA A 136 -9.56 -13.73 -11.99
CA ALA A 136 -9.08 -12.54 -12.68
C ALA A 136 -7.69 -12.10 -12.15
N PHE A 137 -7.44 -12.25 -10.85
CA PHE A 137 -6.14 -11.97 -10.26
C PHE A 137 -5.07 -12.96 -10.72
N GLU A 138 -5.38 -14.25 -10.75
CA GLU A 138 -4.45 -15.28 -11.24
C GLU A 138 -4.13 -15.08 -12.73
N ALA A 139 -5.11 -14.72 -13.55
CA ALA A 139 -4.90 -14.34 -14.95
C ALA A 139 -4.00 -13.10 -15.10
N ILE A 140 -4.13 -12.11 -14.21
CA ILE A 140 -3.21 -10.97 -14.13
C ILE A 140 -1.80 -11.46 -13.81
N LEU A 141 -1.62 -12.32 -12.80
CA LEU A 141 -0.30 -12.82 -12.45
C LEU A 141 0.33 -13.61 -13.62
N GLU A 142 -0.42 -14.47 -14.30
CA GLU A 142 0.15 -15.26 -15.38
C GLU A 142 0.53 -14.40 -16.61
N SER A 143 -0.24 -13.35 -16.90
CA SER A 143 0.02 -12.46 -18.03
C SER A 143 1.15 -11.45 -17.78
N HIS A 144 1.50 -11.15 -16.53
CA HIS A 144 2.52 -10.17 -16.20
C HIS A 144 3.93 -10.77 -16.24
N GLU A 145 4.87 -10.02 -16.82
CA GLU A 145 6.29 -10.25 -16.55
C GLU A 145 6.53 -10.16 -15.04
N HIS A 146 7.28 -11.11 -14.51
CA HIS A 146 7.71 -11.17 -13.12
C HIS A 146 9.16 -10.74 -12.97
N ALA A 147 9.50 -10.27 -11.78
CA ALA A 147 10.87 -9.94 -11.41
C ALA A 147 11.25 -10.64 -10.11
N ILE A 148 12.54 -10.98 -10.01
CA ILE A 148 13.17 -11.28 -8.72
C ILE A 148 13.63 -9.96 -8.14
N TYR A 149 13.01 -9.56 -7.05
CA TYR A 149 13.40 -8.40 -6.27
C TYR A 149 14.38 -8.78 -5.18
N GLU A 150 15.42 -7.97 -5.03
CA GLU A 150 16.23 -7.93 -3.83
C GLU A 150 15.74 -6.77 -2.96
N ILE A 151 15.29 -7.10 -1.76
CA ILE A 151 14.81 -6.12 -0.78
C ILE A 151 15.82 -6.02 0.34
N ARG A 152 16.26 -4.79 0.62
CA ARG A 152 17.17 -4.48 1.73
C ARG A 152 16.58 -3.40 2.62
N ARG A 153 16.67 -3.57 3.93
CA ARG A 153 16.28 -2.55 4.91
C ARG A 153 17.34 -2.37 5.98
N ILE A 154 17.55 -1.12 6.37
CA ILE A 154 18.36 -0.76 7.54
C ILE A 154 17.41 -0.10 8.52
N LEU A 155 17.20 -0.73 9.67
CA LEU A 155 16.35 -0.22 10.74
C LEU A 155 17.24 0.37 11.83
N ARG A 156 17.13 1.69 12.03
CA ARG A 156 17.97 2.43 12.99
C ARG A 156 17.18 2.84 14.22
N PRO A 157 17.81 2.86 15.39
CA PRO A 157 17.15 3.29 16.60
C PRO A 157 16.80 4.79 16.56
N ARG A 158 15.89 5.22 17.43
CA ARG A 158 15.74 6.64 17.76
C ARG A 158 16.99 7.11 18.51
N LYS A 159 17.39 8.36 18.28
CA LYS A 159 18.48 8.98 19.05
C LYS A 159 18.16 9.06 20.55
N THR A 160 16.88 9.20 20.88
CA THR A 160 16.40 9.36 22.27
C THR A 160 16.03 8.04 22.95
N ASP A 161 15.85 6.96 22.18
CA ASP A 161 15.48 5.65 22.71
C ASP A 161 15.99 4.54 21.77
N PRO A 162 17.07 3.83 22.15
CA PRO A 162 17.68 2.81 21.32
C PRO A 162 16.80 1.56 21.11
N THR A 163 15.74 1.39 21.90
CA THR A 163 14.81 0.25 21.79
C THR A 163 13.70 0.49 20.76
N LYS A 164 13.56 1.73 20.25
CA LYS A 164 12.49 2.12 19.34
C LYS A 164 13.03 2.43 17.96
N LEU A 165 12.27 2.04 16.93
CA LEU A 165 12.57 2.42 15.55
C LEU A 165 12.52 3.94 15.39
N GLY A 166 13.62 4.52 14.91
CA GLY A 166 13.73 5.93 14.57
C GLY A 166 13.62 6.20 13.08
N ASN A 167 14.39 5.46 12.28
CA ASN A 167 14.38 5.61 10.83
C ASN A 167 14.60 4.26 10.15
N ALA A 168 13.95 4.07 9.00
CA ALA A 168 14.21 2.96 8.09
C ALA A 168 14.73 3.47 6.74
N ALA A 169 15.93 3.04 6.33
CA ALA A 169 16.38 3.17 4.95
C ALA A 169 16.05 1.89 4.18
N ARG A 170 15.68 2.01 2.90
CA ARG A 170 15.26 0.88 2.06
C ARG A 170 15.96 0.92 0.71
N SER A 171 16.25 -0.25 0.18
CA SER A 171 16.71 -0.45 -1.20
C SER A 171 15.89 -1.58 -1.83
N VAL A 172 15.35 -1.30 -3.01
CA VAL A 172 14.67 -2.26 -3.88
C VAL A 172 15.49 -2.35 -5.15
N ARG A 173 15.98 -3.54 -5.47
CA ARG A 173 16.72 -3.83 -6.71
C ARG A 173 16.02 -4.94 -7.49
N ILE A 174 16.15 -4.90 -8.81
CA ILE A 174 15.67 -5.96 -9.71
C ILE A 174 16.87 -6.81 -10.09
N ARG A 175 16.82 -8.11 -9.80
CA ARG A 175 17.90 -9.08 -10.07
C ARG A 175 17.73 -9.83 -11.37
N GLY A 176 16.50 -9.91 -11.87
CA GLY A 176 16.13 -10.57 -13.10
C GLY A 176 14.66 -10.33 -13.39
N ARG A 177 14.29 -10.53 -14.66
CA ARG A 177 12.92 -10.45 -15.18
C ARG A 177 12.65 -11.64 -16.09
N GLY A 178 11.39 -12.04 -16.20
CA GLY A 178 10.94 -13.08 -17.12
C GLY A 178 9.55 -13.57 -16.77
N SER A 179 9.18 -14.76 -17.26
CA SER A 179 7.89 -15.36 -16.91
C SER A 179 7.81 -15.68 -15.42
N ARG A 180 6.58 -15.71 -14.88
CA ARG A 180 6.29 -16.08 -13.50
C ARG A 180 6.96 -17.40 -13.11
N ALA A 181 6.74 -18.45 -13.90
CA ALA A 181 7.33 -19.77 -13.69
C ALA A 181 8.87 -19.74 -13.67
N SER A 182 9.50 -19.01 -14.61
CA SER A 182 10.96 -18.90 -14.67
C SER A 182 11.53 -18.21 -13.43
N MET A 183 10.93 -17.09 -13.00
CA MET A 183 11.39 -16.36 -11.83
C MET A 183 11.20 -17.16 -10.53
N HIS A 184 10.07 -17.85 -10.38
CA HIS A 184 9.86 -18.77 -9.25
C HIS A 184 10.84 -19.95 -9.25
N ASN A 185 11.16 -20.52 -10.41
CA ASN A 185 12.16 -21.59 -10.50
C ASN A 185 13.55 -21.09 -10.06
N ILE A 186 13.96 -19.89 -10.47
CA ILE A 186 15.24 -19.30 -10.03
C ILE A 186 15.22 -19.04 -8.51
N LEU A 187 14.14 -18.47 -7.98
CA LEU A 187 14.01 -18.24 -6.52
C LEU A 187 14.02 -19.56 -5.74
N GLY A 188 13.36 -20.61 -6.25
CA GLY A 188 13.33 -21.94 -5.64
C GLY A 188 14.71 -22.62 -5.62
N ARG A 189 15.51 -22.45 -6.67
CA ARG A 189 16.91 -22.89 -6.67
C ARG A 189 17.75 -22.12 -5.64
N LEU A 190 17.61 -20.79 -5.60
CA LEU A 190 18.29 -19.96 -4.59
C LEU A 190 17.92 -20.39 -3.16
N ALA A 191 16.65 -20.69 -2.92
CA ALA A 191 16.16 -21.21 -1.65
C ALA A 191 16.83 -22.55 -1.30
N THR A 192 16.80 -23.51 -2.23
CA THR A 192 17.31 -24.88 -2.01
C THR A 192 18.83 -24.89 -1.83
N ASP A 193 19.57 -24.33 -2.79
CA ASP A 193 21.03 -24.36 -2.81
C ASP A 193 21.63 -23.52 -1.67
N GLY A 194 21.00 -22.38 -1.39
CA GLY A 194 21.43 -21.48 -0.33
C GLY A 194 21.14 -22.03 1.05
N ALA A 195 19.98 -22.68 1.26
CA ALA A 195 19.65 -23.31 2.53
C ALA A 195 20.58 -24.50 2.83
N ALA A 196 20.89 -25.32 1.81
CA ALA A 196 21.86 -26.42 1.94
C ALA A 196 23.27 -25.95 2.38
N GLN A 197 23.60 -24.68 2.10
CA GLN A 197 24.86 -24.05 2.49
C GLN A 197 24.75 -23.17 3.75
N ASN A 198 23.61 -23.16 4.44
CA ASN A 198 23.31 -22.27 5.56
C ASN A 198 23.54 -20.77 5.24
N LYS A 199 23.29 -20.37 3.99
CA LYS A 199 23.48 -18.98 3.51
C LYS A 199 22.18 -18.19 3.46
N VAL A 200 21.04 -18.86 3.40
CA VAL A 200 19.71 -18.25 3.36
C VAL A 200 18.70 -19.11 4.12
N ARG A 201 17.60 -18.50 4.56
CA ARG A 201 16.41 -19.16 5.07
C ARG A 201 15.22 -18.90 4.15
N PRO A 202 14.64 -19.93 3.53
CA PRO A 202 13.36 -19.82 2.83
C PRO A 202 12.22 -19.65 3.84
N ASP A 203 11.25 -18.80 3.50
CA ASP A 203 10.10 -18.47 4.33
C ASP A 203 8.87 -18.35 3.44
N LEU A 204 7.94 -19.31 3.55
CA LEU A 204 6.63 -19.19 2.92
C LEU A 204 5.69 -18.55 3.94
N GLY A 205 5.45 -17.25 3.80
CA GLY A 205 4.58 -16.52 4.72
C GLY A 205 3.12 -16.96 4.62
N ASP A 206 2.31 -16.59 5.62
CA ASP A 206 0.86 -16.85 5.63
C ASP A 206 0.13 -16.20 4.44
N ASP A 207 0.76 -15.21 3.79
CA ASP A 207 0.30 -14.59 2.55
C ASP A 207 0.58 -15.44 1.29
N GLY A 208 1.19 -16.61 1.43
CA GLY A 208 1.53 -17.52 0.35
C GLY A 208 2.71 -17.05 -0.49
N ILE A 209 3.45 -16.02 -0.06
CA ILE A 209 4.58 -15.46 -0.81
C ILE A 209 5.89 -16.02 -0.24
N LEU A 210 6.64 -16.75 -1.08
CA LEU A 210 7.97 -17.23 -0.74
C LEU A 210 8.97 -16.07 -0.70
N ARG A 211 9.64 -15.90 0.43
CA ARG A 211 10.76 -14.99 0.64
C ARG A 211 11.99 -15.80 1.00
N VAL A 212 13.14 -15.45 0.41
CA VAL A 212 14.41 -16.13 0.69
C VAL A 212 15.30 -15.15 1.41
N TYR A 213 15.34 -15.26 2.74
CA TYR A 213 16.08 -14.36 3.63
C TYR A 213 17.56 -14.70 3.65
N GLN A 214 18.41 -13.70 3.43
CA GLN A 214 19.83 -13.80 3.71
C GLN A 214 20.19 -13.11 5.03
N HIS A 215 19.48 -12.04 5.37
CA HIS A 215 19.58 -11.38 6.67
C HIS A 215 18.16 -11.17 7.20
N GLU A 216 17.91 -11.67 8.39
CA GLU A 216 16.66 -11.45 9.12
C GLU A 216 16.86 -10.39 10.18
N ARG A 217 15.77 -9.72 10.53
CA ARG A 217 15.81 -8.68 11.56
C ARG A 217 16.15 -9.33 12.90
N GLY A 218 17.21 -8.83 13.52
CA GLY A 218 17.55 -9.09 14.91
C GLY A 218 16.60 -8.37 15.88
N PRO A 219 16.64 -8.74 17.17
CA PRO A 219 15.77 -8.18 18.21
C PRO A 219 16.18 -6.76 18.65
N VAL A 220 17.37 -6.29 18.27
CA VAL A 220 17.96 -5.02 18.72
C VAL A 220 18.32 -4.14 17.52
N PHE A 221 18.26 -2.82 17.72
CA PHE A 221 18.69 -1.87 16.70
C PHE A 221 20.17 -1.44 16.87
N PRO A 222 20.89 -1.11 15.78
CA PRO A 222 20.44 -1.26 14.40
C PRO A 222 20.35 -2.73 13.99
N THR A 223 19.39 -3.03 13.13
CA THR A 223 19.32 -4.34 12.46
C THR A 223 19.07 -4.15 10.98
N VAL A 224 19.50 -5.12 10.19
CA VAL A 224 19.24 -5.15 8.76
C VAL A 224 18.30 -6.29 8.38
N GLU A 225 17.73 -6.16 7.19
CA GLU A 225 16.94 -7.22 6.57
C GLU A 225 17.33 -7.29 5.11
N ARG A 226 17.57 -8.50 4.59
CA ARG A 226 17.78 -8.77 3.18
C ARG A 226 17.04 -10.04 2.80
N TYR A 227 16.18 -9.95 1.81
CA TYR A 227 15.57 -11.13 1.20
C TYR A 227 15.33 -10.94 -0.29
N PHE A 228 15.15 -12.07 -0.95
CA PHE A 228 14.75 -12.17 -2.34
C PHE A 228 13.31 -12.64 -2.44
N VAL A 229 12.56 -12.09 -3.38
CA VAL A 229 11.14 -12.40 -3.58
C VAL A 229 10.78 -12.28 -5.05
N VAL A 230 9.82 -13.08 -5.51
CA VAL A 230 9.26 -12.99 -6.86
C VAL A 230 7.92 -12.26 -6.78
N ALA A 231 7.71 -11.30 -7.66
CA ALA A 231 6.45 -10.59 -7.81
C ALA A 231 6.31 -10.02 -9.24
N PRO A 232 5.11 -9.59 -9.66
CA PRO A 232 4.93 -8.87 -10.92
C PRO A 232 5.90 -7.69 -11.03
N ALA A 233 6.49 -7.49 -12.21
CA ALA A 233 7.61 -6.59 -12.46
C ALA A 233 7.23 -5.09 -12.54
N LEU A 234 6.31 -4.68 -11.65
CA LEU A 234 5.65 -3.37 -11.60
C LEU A 234 6.33 -2.41 -10.61
N ALA A 235 7.07 -2.92 -9.64
CA ALA A 235 7.84 -2.08 -8.73
C ALA A 235 9.14 -1.62 -9.38
N LEU A 236 9.41 -0.32 -9.30
CA LEU A 236 10.63 0.29 -9.80
C LEU A 236 11.77 0.12 -8.78
N PRO A 237 13.02 -0.02 -9.23
CA PRO A 237 14.16 0.04 -8.33
C PRO A 237 14.20 1.40 -7.63
N LYS A 238 14.54 1.39 -6.35
CA LYS A 238 14.57 2.60 -5.54
C LYS A 238 15.55 2.43 -4.39
N GLU A 239 16.53 3.32 -4.32
CA GLU A 239 17.44 3.43 -3.18
C GLU A 239 17.97 4.85 -3.03
N HIS A 240 18.52 5.14 -1.85
CA HIS A 240 19.25 6.37 -1.61
C HIS A 240 20.69 6.23 -2.14
N ALA A 241 21.30 7.31 -2.64
CA ALA A 241 22.67 7.28 -3.18
C ALA A 241 23.69 6.70 -2.19
N ASN A 242 23.56 7.04 -0.90
CA ASN A 242 24.44 6.55 0.16
C ASN A 242 24.00 5.21 0.78
N PHE A 243 23.02 4.49 0.20
CA PHE A 243 22.46 3.30 0.82
C PHE A 243 23.51 2.20 1.05
N ASP A 244 24.35 1.92 0.05
CA ASP A 244 25.35 0.85 0.16
C ASP A 244 26.42 1.17 1.22
N GLN A 245 26.82 2.44 1.37
CA GLN A 245 27.71 2.86 2.45
C GLN A 245 27.06 2.59 3.82
N TRP A 246 25.80 2.99 3.99
CA TRP A 246 25.07 2.77 5.23
C TRP A 246 24.82 1.28 5.52
N TRP A 247 24.63 0.48 4.47
CA TRP A 247 24.42 -0.96 4.57
C TRP A 247 25.66 -1.64 5.15
N THR A 248 26.84 -1.34 4.60
CA THR A 248 28.13 -1.86 5.11
C THR A 248 28.37 -1.45 6.57
N GLN A 249 28.07 -0.20 6.92
CA GLN A 249 28.17 0.28 8.30
C GLN A 249 27.21 -0.47 9.25
N ALA A 250 25.98 -0.72 8.81
CA ALA A 250 25.00 -1.43 9.60
C ALA A 250 25.36 -2.91 9.81
N LEU A 251 25.86 -3.60 8.77
CA LEU A 251 26.35 -4.97 8.89
C LEU A 251 27.53 -5.08 9.87
N ALA A 252 28.48 -4.15 9.80
CA ALA A 252 29.60 -4.12 10.75
C ALA A 252 29.12 -3.88 12.19
N ALA A 253 28.16 -2.97 12.37
CA ALA A 253 27.59 -2.67 13.69
C ALA A 253 26.80 -3.86 14.28
N GLU A 254 26.05 -4.60 13.46
CA GLU A 254 25.30 -5.79 13.89
C GLU A 254 26.25 -6.93 14.28
N ALA A 255 27.34 -7.14 13.54
CA ALA A 255 28.36 -8.14 13.86
C ALA A 255 29.14 -7.88 15.17
N MET A 256 29.18 -6.63 15.62
CA MET A 256 29.82 -6.23 16.89
C MET A 256 28.87 -6.31 18.10
N GLN A 257 27.58 -6.66 17.90
CA GLN A 257 26.65 -6.82 19.01
C GLN A 257 26.95 -8.11 19.78
N PRO A 258 26.92 -8.09 21.13
CA PRO A 258 27.10 -9.30 21.93
C PRO A 258 26.01 -10.32 21.59
N ALA A 259 26.41 -11.60 21.46
CA ALA A 259 25.45 -12.69 21.28
C ALA A 259 24.47 -12.70 22.46
N ALA A 260 23.17 -12.71 22.13
CA ALA A 260 22.08 -12.83 23.10
C ALA A 260 22.04 -14.22 23.73
#